data_AF-A0A5E5C0A6-F1
#
_entry.id   AF-A0A5E5C0A6-F1
#
_cell.length_a   1.000
_cell.length_b   1.000
_cell.length_c   1.000
_cell.angle_alpha   90.00
_cell.angle_beta   90.00
_cell.angle_gamma   90.00
#
_symmetry.space_group_name_H-M   'P 1'
#
loop_
_entity.id
_entity.type
_entity.pdbx_description
1 polymer ?
#
loop_
_entity_poly.entity_id
_entity_poly.type
_entity_poly.pdbx_seq_one_letter_code
_entity_poly.pdbx_strand_id
1 'polypeptide(L)' 'MAIRLTRLEDQLAASPAPVAREVGTQLDAARQSLQQALRKPLAPAQHALVQTQMQAVEAAAAILDGMAQRYGTSYGRSS' A
#
# COMPACT_ATOMS: atom_id res chain seq x y z
N MET A 1 20.25 -9.86 16.93
CA MET A 1 19.11 -8.91 16.94
C MET A 1 17.99 -9.54 16.16
N ALA A 2 16.88 -9.92 16.80
CA ALA A 2 15.69 -10.36 16.08
C ALA A 2 14.96 -9.11 15.57
N ILE A 3 14.94 -8.91 14.25
CA ILE A 3 14.13 -7.86 13.62
C ILE A 3 12.68 -8.24 13.93
N ARG A 4 11.98 -7.45 14.75
CA ARG A 4 10.54 -7.65 14.94
C ARG A 4 9.84 -7.16 13.67
N LEU A 5 9.63 -8.08 12.75
CA LEU A 5 8.84 -7.83 11.55
C LEU A 5 7.36 -7.81 11.94
N THR A 6 6.62 -6.82 11.45
CA THR A 6 5.16 -6.85 11.48
C THR A 6 4.67 -8.03 10.64
N ARG A 7 3.44 -8.51 10.88
CA ARG A 7 2.86 -9.63 10.12
C ARG A 7 2.91 -9.43 8.60
N LEU A 8 2.77 -8.17 8.14
CA LEU A 8 2.88 -7.79 6.75
C LEU A 8 4.32 -7.94 6.23
N GLU A 9 5.30 -7.49 7.01
CA GLU A 9 6.73 -7.59 6.66
C GLU A 9 7.22 -9.04 6.65
N ASP A 10 6.73 -9.91 7.55
CA ASP A 10 7.00 -11.36 7.52
C ASP A 10 6.44 -12.02 6.26
N GLN A 11 5.21 -11.65 5.87
CA GLN A 11 4.59 -12.15 4.64
C GLN A 11 5.34 -11.65 3.40
N LEU A 12 5.76 -10.39 3.37
CA LEU A 12 6.58 -9.83 2.29
C LEU A 12 7.97 -10.47 2.22
N ALA A 13 8.57 -10.84 3.35
CA ALA A 13 9.83 -11.57 3.37
C ALA A 13 9.68 -13.01 2.84
N ALA A 14 8.56 -13.68 3.15
CA ALA A 14 8.29 -15.04 2.70
C ALA A 14 7.88 -15.11 1.21
N SER A 15 7.09 -14.14 0.74
CA SER A 15 6.59 -14.12 -0.63
C SER A 15 6.31 -12.69 -1.11
N PRO A 16 7.36 -11.95 -1.53
CA PRO A 16 7.25 -10.52 -1.80
C PRO A 16 6.30 -10.19 -2.95
N ALA A 17 6.36 -10.93 -4.05
CA ALA A 17 5.57 -10.65 -5.24
C ALA A 17 4.05 -10.84 -5.06
N PRO A 18 3.54 -11.99 -4.55
CA PRO A 18 2.10 -12.18 -4.39
C PRO A 18 1.51 -11.29 -3.29
N VAL A 19 2.21 -11.08 -2.18
CA VAL A 19 1.73 -10.23 -1.08
C VAL A 19 1.69 -8.77 -1.51
N ALA A 20 2.73 -8.28 -2.18
CA ALA A 20 2.71 -6.91 -2.74
C ALA A 20 1.59 -6.73 -3.77
N ARG A 21 1.31 -7.75 -4.59
CA ARG A 21 0.22 -7.69 -5.56
C ARG A 21 -1.16 -7.67 -4.91
N GLU A 22 -1.38 -8.48 -3.87
CA GLU A 22 -2.64 -8.52 -3.14
C GLU A 22 -2.91 -7.18 -2.42
N VAL A 23 -1.93 -6.69 -1.67
CA VAL A 23 -2.05 -5.41 -0.94
C VAL A 23 -2.17 -4.25 -1.93
N GLY A 24 -1.43 -4.27 -3.04
CA GLY A 24 -1.56 -3.30 -4.12
C GLY A 24 -2.98 -3.25 -4.71
N THR A 25 -3.59 -4.42 -4.95
CA THR A 25 -4.97 -4.51 -5.46
C THR A 25 -5.98 -3.90 -4.46
N GLN A 26 -5.77 -4.08 -3.15
CA GLN A 26 -6.62 -3.48 -2.13
C GLN A 26 -6.47 -1.95 -2.07
N LEU A 27 -5.23 -1.44 -2.19
CA LEU A 27 -4.96 -0.01 -2.25
C LEU A 27 -5.57 0.63 -3.51
N ASP A 28 -5.50 -0.05 -4.66
CA ASP A 28 -6.15 0.41 -5.89
C ASP A 28 -7.68 0.46 -5.76
N ALA A 29 -8.30 -0.55 -5.15
CA ALA A 29 -9.73 -0.55 -4.88
C ALA A 29 -10.16 0.59 -3.94
N ALA A 30 -9.35 0.87 -2.90
CA ALA A 30 -9.56 1.99 -1.99
C ALA A 30 -9.44 3.34 -2.73
N ARG A 31 -8.41 3.50 -3.57
CA ARG A 31 -8.23 4.69 -4.42
C ARG A 31 -9.43 4.91 -5.34
N GLN A 32 -9.90 3.87 -6.03
CA GLN A 32 -11.07 3.96 -6.92
C GLN A 32 -12.32 4.38 -6.15
N SER A 33 -12.54 3.82 -4.95
CA SER A 33 -13.67 4.17 -4.10
C SER A 33 -13.63 5.63 -3.65
N LEU A 34 -12.45 6.13 -3.25
CA LEU A 34 -12.25 7.54 -2.89
C LEU A 34 -12.44 8.47 -4.09
N GLN A 35 -11.94 8.09 -5.27
CA GLN A 35 -12.16 8.86 -6.50
C GLN A 35 -13.64 8.93 -6.89
N GLN A 36 -14.39 7.83 -6.70
CA GLN A 36 -15.84 7.84 -6.91
C GLN A 36 -16.57 8.72 -5.89
N ALA A 37 -16.11 8.75 -4.63
CA ALA A 37 -16.67 9.66 -3.62
C ALA A 37 -16.46 11.12 -4.01
N LEU A 38 -15.29 11.50 -4.54
CA LEU A 38 -14.99 12.86 -5.02
C LEU A 38 -15.85 13.31 -6.22
N ARG A 39 -16.42 12.37 -6.98
CA ARG A 39 -17.34 12.70 -8.09
C ARG A 39 -18.72 13.13 -7.60
N LYS A 40 -19.06 12.88 -6.34
CA LYS A 40 -20.31 13.36 -5.73
C LYS A 40 -20.08 14.76 -5.16
N PRO A 41 -21.10 15.63 -5.16
CA PRO A 41 -21.01 16.89 -4.43
C PRO A 41 -20.87 16.57 -2.93
N LEU A 42 -19.69 16.85 -2.39
CA LEU A 42 -19.33 16.64 -0.99
C LEU A 42 -19.29 17.98 -0.27
N ALA A 43 -19.61 17.98 1.03
CA ALA A 43 -19.36 19.14 1.86
C ALA A 43 -17.84 19.41 1.95
N PRO A 44 -17.39 20.67 2.16
CA PRO A 44 -15.96 20.99 2.24
C PRO A 44 -15.18 20.15 3.26
N ALA A 45 -15.77 19.84 4.42
CA ALA A 45 -15.18 18.97 5.43
C ALA A 45 -15.01 17.52 4.94
N GLN A 46 -15.98 17.01 4.18
CA GLN A 46 -15.90 15.67 3.59
C GLN A 46 -14.86 15.63 2.47
N HIS A 47 -14.74 16.71 1.69
CA HIS A 47 -13.71 16.83 0.67
C HIS A 47 -12.30 16.80 1.29
N ALA A 48 -12.08 17.54 2.38
CA ALA A 48 -10.81 17.48 3.13
C ALA A 48 -10.51 16.08 3.67
N LEU A 49 -11.51 15.39 4.23
CA LEU A 49 -11.35 14.02 4.71
C LEU A 49 -11.00 13.02 3.60
N VAL A 50 -11.63 13.16 2.43
CA VAL A 50 -11.35 12.28 1.27
C VAL A 50 -9.97 12.58 0.70
N GLN A 51 -9.52 13.84 0.69
CA GLN A 51 -8.14 14.18 0.30
C GLN A 51 -7.11 13.59 1.27
N THR A 52 -7.31 13.69 2.58
CA THR A 52 -6.42 13.08 3.58
C THR A 52 -6.36 11.55 3.41
N GLN A 53 -7.50 10.91 3.15
CA GLN A 53 -7.54 9.47 2.88
C GLN A 53 -6.81 9.10 1.59
N MET A 54 -6.92 9.92 0.54
CA MET A 54 -6.19 9.71 -0.71
C MET A 54 -4.66 9.76 -0.48
N GLN A 55 -4.20 10.77 0.26
CA GLN A 55 -2.77 10.90 0.63
C GLN A 55 -2.29 9.69 1.45
N ALA A 56 -3.12 9.17 2.35
CA ALA A 56 -2.78 7.98 3.14
C ALA A 56 -2.65 6.73 2.26
N VAL A 57 -3.53 6.55 1.27
CA VAL A 57 -3.47 5.44 0.31
C VAL A 57 -2.23 5.54 -0.58
N GLU A 58 -1.89 6.74 -1.06
CA GLU A 58 -0.68 6.99 -1.85
C GLU A 58 0.60 6.72 -1.04
N ALA A 59 0.64 7.17 0.22
CA ALA A 59 1.75 6.89 1.12
C ALA A 59 1.90 5.37 1.39
N ALA A 60 0.79 4.66 1.60
CA ALA A 60 0.81 3.22 1.79
C ALA A 60 1.33 2.48 0.55
N ALA A 61 0.96 2.92 -0.66
CA ALA A 61 1.48 2.36 -1.91
C ALA A 61 2.99 2.58 -2.06
N ALA A 62 3.50 3.77 -1.73
CA ALA A 62 4.92 4.07 -1.77
C ALA A 62 5.73 3.23 -0.77
N ILE A 63 5.19 3.01 0.45
CA ILE A 63 5.81 2.13 1.44
C ILE A 63 5.85 0.69 0.93
N LEU A 64 4.75 0.20 0.35
CA LEU A 64 4.67 -1.15 -0.19
C LEU A 64 5.67 -1.36 -1.33
N ASP A 65 5.82 -0.40 -2.24
CA ASP A 65 6.78 -0.46 -3.34
C ASP A 65 8.22 -0.49 -2.82
N GLY A 66 8.54 0.36 -1.83
CA GLY A 66 9.84 0.34 -1.17
C GLY A 66 10.15 -0.99 -0.47
N MET A 67 9.16 -1.60 0.18
CA MET A 67 9.31 -2.93 0.79
C MET A 67 9.49 -4.00 -0.29
N ALA A 68 8.66 -4.03 -1.32
CA ALA A 68 8.74 -5.00 -2.42
C ALA A 68 10.09 -4.93 -3.13
N GLN A 69 10.63 -3.74 -3.39
CA GLN A 69 11.96 -3.55 -3.97
C GLN A 69 13.06 -4.07 -3.02
N ARG A 70 12.97 -3.80 -1.72
CA ARG A 70 13.94 -4.28 -0.72
C ARG A 70 13.97 -5.79 -0.61
N TYR A 71 12.81 -6.44 -0.58
CA TYR A 71 12.71 -7.91 -0.51
C TYR A 71 13.04 -8.58 -1.86
N GLY A 72 12.66 -7.96 -2.98
CA GLY A 72 13.02 -8.44 -4.33
C GLY A 72 14.52 -8.38 -4.61
N THR A 73 15.21 -7.34 -4.13
CA THR A 73 16.67 -7.20 -4.27
C THR A 73 17.48 -8.03 -3.26
N SER A 74 16.94 -8.27 -2.05
CA SER A 74 17.64 -9.01 -0.99
C SER A 74 17.45 -10.53 -1.05
N TYR A 75 16.34 -11.03 -1.62
CA TYR A 75 16.04 -12.46 -1.70
C TYR A 75 15.95 -13.01 -3.13
N GLY A 76 15.90 -12.14 -4.16
CA GLY A 76 15.84 -12.53 -5.57
C GLY A 76 17.20 -12.72 -6.27
N ARG A 77 18.32 -12.58 -5.54
CA ARG A 77 19.67 -12.81 -6.08
C ARG A 77 20.38 -13.96 -5.36
N SER A 78 19.77 -15.13 -5.39
CA SER A 78 20.54 -16.37 -5.43
C SER A 78 20.58 -16.79 -6.89
N SER A 79 21.77 -16.62 -7.48
CA SER A 79 22.19 -17.12 -8.78
C SER A 79 21.86 -18.60 -9.00
#